data_AF-A0A3S2DXZ7-F1
#
_entry.id   AF-A0A3S2DXZ7-F1
#
_cell.length_a   1.000
_cell.length_b   1.000
_cell.length_c   1.000
_cell.angle_alpha   90.00
_cell.angle_beta   90.00
_cell.angle_gamma   90.00
#
_symmetry.space_group_name_H-M   'P 1'
#
loop_
_entity.id
_entity.type
_entity.pdbx_description
1 polymer ?
#
loop_
_entity_poly.entity_id
_entity_poly.type
_entity_poly.pdbx_seq_one_letter_code
_entity_poly.pdbx_strand_id
1 'polypeptide(L)'
;MLQKSGLSPGRPAGEDAVSPDGVFKNGAQSSADHASLSYVSDAEPGIRRLKTGKGFSYKGPDGRTVSDATKARIEAIVIPPAWTDVWISPDADGHIQATGRDQRGRKQYRYHPQWAEERDGAKYSSLVAFAESLPDLRHRVDSDLRRRGLPFERVVAAVVWLLDNTMIRVGNAAYARDNKSFGLTTLRDRHVDIVGSSLRFAFKGKSGKEWKLKLADRRIARIVRGAQDLPGQKLFQYLDEDGDRRPVRSEDVNRYIREAVGDAFSSKHFRTWGGTIHAASLFAQTELPQSQTQRNRAMNSVIDKVAERLGNTRAVCRKCYIHPRVFEAWSEGRLLDEMAQANKRKRAIAGLDDEEALVLRWLKLGES
;
A
#
# COMPACT_ATOMS: atom_id res chain seq x y z
N MET A 1 55.91 32.30 -9.12
CA MET A 1 55.73 31.81 -10.50
C MET A 1 54.59 30.80 -10.47
N LEU A 2 53.48 31.08 -11.19
CA LEU A 2 52.36 30.18 -11.56
C LEU A 2 51.56 29.52 -10.40
N GLN A 3 50.36 30.00 -10.04
CA GLN A 3 49.02 29.89 -10.67
C GLN A 3 48.11 28.79 -10.07
N LYS A 4 47.07 29.29 -9.39
CA LYS A 4 45.71 28.80 -9.10
C LYS A 4 45.23 27.45 -9.66
N SER A 5 44.71 26.61 -8.76
CA SER A 5 43.33 26.04 -8.73
C SER A 5 43.21 25.28 -7.39
N GLY A 6 42.18 25.39 -6.56
CA GLY A 6 40.75 25.60 -6.81
C GLY A 6 39.99 24.43 -6.16
N LEU A 7 40.13 24.26 -4.83
CA LEU A 7 39.39 23.27 -4.04
C LEU A 7 37.95 23.79 -3.84
N SER A 8 36.99 23.19 -4.54
CA SER A 8 35.56 23.35 -4.23
C SER A 8 35.16 22.41 -3.09
N PRO A 9 34.44 22.90 -2.06
CA PRO A 9 33.87 22.05 -1.03
C PRO A 9 32.67 21.26 -1.57
N GLY A 10 32.50 20.06 -1.02
CA GLY A 10 31.46 19.11 -1.42
C GLY A 10 30.05 19.69 -1.35
N ARG A 11 29.26 19.40 -2.40
CA ARG A 11 27.81 19.63 -2.42
C ARG A 11 27.15 18.81 -1.30
N PRO A 12 26.27 19.40 -0.49
CA PRO A 12 25.45 18.63 0.43
C PRO A 12 24.41 17.82 -0.33
N ALA A 13 24.00 16.71 0.31
CA ALA A 13 22.87 15.89 -0.08
C ALA A 13 21.59 16.74 -0.20
N GLY A 14 20.68 16.33 -1.08
CA GLY A 14 19.49 17.07 -1.50
C GLY A 14 18.77 17.78 -0.36
N GLU A 15 18.66 19.10 -0.50
CA GLU A 15 17.82 19.94 0.34
C GLU A 15 16.36 19.54 0.14
N ASP A 16 15.78 18.97 1.19
CA ASP A 16 14.34 19.03 1.42
C ASP A 16 13.92 20.51 1.36
N ALA A 17 12.92 20.83 0.55
CA ALA A 17 12.40 22.18 0.44
C ALA A 17 11.74 22.61 1.77
N VAL A 18 12.54 23.25 2.62
CA VAL A 18 12.09 23.90 3.86
C VAL A 18 11.17 25.06 3.47
N SER A 19 9.89 24.96 3.86
CA SER A 19 8.98 26.11 3.80
C SER A 19 9.37 27.14 4.86
N PRO A 20 9.10 28.45 4.67
CA PRO A 20 9.64 29.53 5.50
C PRO A 20 9.27 29.46 7.00
N ASP A 21 8.30 28.62 7.37
CA ASP A 21 7.71 28.56 8.70
C ASP A 21 8.11 27.34 9.55
N GLY A 22 9.08 26.52 9.13
CA GLY A 22 9.66 25.48 9.99
C GLY A 22 8.73 24.34 10.44
N VAL A 23 7.61 24.12 9.74
CA VAL A 23 6.68 23.00 10.01
C VAL A 23 7.06 21.79 9.16
N PHE A 24 7.38 20.67 9.80
CA PHE A 24 7.60 19.38 9.13
C PHE A 24 6.32 18.95 8.38
N LYS A 25 6.36 18.98 7.05
CA LYS A 25 5.25 18.55 6.20
C LYS A 25 5.19 17.03 6.16
N ASN A 26 4.02 16.46 6.44
CA ASN A 26 3.83 15.01 6.27
C ASN A 26 3.72 14.66 4.77
N GLY A 27 3.92 13.38 4.41
CA GLY A 27 3.89 12.95 3.01
C GLY A 27 2.58 13.24 2.26
N ALA A 28 1.47 13.44 2.97
CA ALA A 28 0.21 13.85 2.35
C ALA A 28 0.18 15.36 2.07
N GLN A 29 0.84 16.19 2.88
CA GLN A 29 0.98 17.61 2.63
C GLN A 29 1.91 17.88 1.43
N SER A 30 3.01 17.13 1.31
CA SER A 30 3.88 17.18 0.13
C SER A 30 3.15 16.77 -1.16
N SER A 31 2.33 15.71 -1.15
CA SER A 31 1.51 15.33 -2.31
C SER A 31 0.40 16.33 -2.65
N ALA A 32 0.04 17.25 -1.74
CA ALA A 32 -0.97 18.26 -2.03
C ALA A 32 -0.30 19.43 -2.76
N ASP A 33 0.87 19.84 -2.28
CA ASP A 33 1.68 20.90 -2.87
C ASP A 33 2.10 20.58 -4.31
N HIS A 34 2.50 19.32 -4.60
CA HIS A 34 2.83 18.89 -5.97
C HIS A 34 1.64 19.02 -6.94
N ALA A 35 0.41 18.79 -6.44
CA ALA A 35 -0.83 18.90 -7.21
C ALA A 35 -1.33 20.33 -7.35
N SER A 36 -0.63 21.31 -6.76
CA SER A 36 -1.18 22.66 -6.53
C SER A 36 -2.53 22.61 -5.80
N LEU A 37 -2.72 21.64 -4.91
CA LEU A 37 -3.92 21.45 -4.09
C LEU A 37 -3.66 21.85 -2.64
N SER A 38 -4.70 22.34 -1.97
CA SER A 38 -4.65 22.68 -0.55
C SER A 38 -4.72 21.43 0.33
N TYR A 39 -3.82 21.32 1.30
CA TYR A 39 -3.96 20.34 2.36
C TYR A 39 -5.07 20.78 3.34
N VAL A 40 -6.19 20.06 3.39
CA VAL A 40 -7.38 20.39 4.19
C VAL A 40 -7.75 19.24 5.13
N SER A 41 -8.37 19.57 6.27
CA SER A 41 -8.78 18.58 7.28
C SER A 41 -10.27 18.68 7.57
N ASP A 42 -10.94 17.55 7.76
CA ASP A 42 -12.36 17.57 8.16
C ASP A 42 -12.59 17.88 9.65
N ALA A 43 -11.53 18.21 10.38
CA ALA A 43 -11.58 18.88 11.67
C ALA A 43 -11.81 20.40 11.54
N GLU A 44 -11.57 20.97 10.36
CA GLU A 44 -11.77 22.39 10.08
C GLU A 44 -13.25 22.68 9.77
N PRO A 45 -13.74 23.91 9.97
CA PRO A 45 -15.09 24.29 9.57
C PRO A 45 -15.33 24.03 8.07
N GLY A 46 -16.33 23.22 7.73
CA GLY A 46 -16.67 22.90 6.34
C GLY A 46 -18.15 23.07 6.02
N ILE A 47 -18.48 22.82 4.75
CA ILE A 47 -19.85 22.83 4.26
C ILE A 47 -20.59 21.60 4.82
N ARG A 48 -21.75 21.82 5.42
CA ARG A 48 -22.60 20.76 5.99
C ARG A 48 -23.71 20.39 5.02
N ARG A 49 -23.95 19.09 4.87
CA ARG A 49 -25.10 18.56 4.12
C ARG A 49 -26.29 18.34 5.05
N LEU A 50 -27.43 18.93 4.72
CA LEU A 50 -28.68 18.82 5.46
C LEU A 50 -29.73 18.13 4.60
N LYS A 51 -30.51 17.22 5.17
CA LYS A 51 -31.60 16.56 4.45
C LYS A 51 -32.81 17.50 4.38
N THR A 52 -33.35 17.72 3.18
CA THR A 52 -34.52 18.60 2.95
C THR A 52 -35.49 17.94 1.98
N GLY A 53 -36.66 17.52 2.48
CA GLY A 53 -37.66 16.83 1.67
C GLY A 53 -37.09 15.57 0.99
N LYS A 54 -37.15 15.52 -0.35
CA LYS A 54 -36.59 14.43 -1.17
C LYS A 54 -35.10 14.60 -1.52
N GLY A 55 -34.47 15.72 -1.15
CA GLY A 55 -33.09 16.04 -1.54
C GLY A 55 -32.23 16.53 -0.37
N PHE A 56 -31.18 17.28 -0.71
CA PHE A 56 -30.26 17.87 0.25
C PHE A 56 -30.10 19.37 0.03
N SER A 57 -29.90 20.10 1.12
CA SER A 57 -29.41 21.48 1.11
C SER A 57 -28.01 21.54 1.74
N TYR A 58 -27.25 22.57 1.40
CA TYR A 58 -25.87 22.73 1.82
C TYR A 58 -25.69 24.08 2.49
N LYS A 59 -25.06 24.09 3.67
CA LYS A 59 -24.74 25.31 4.41
C LYS A 59 -23.24 25.45 4.59
N GLY A 60 -22.73 26.65 4.34
CA GLY A 60 -21.33 27.01 4.56
C GLY A 60 -20.95 27.00 6.04
N PRO A 61 -19.64 27.15 6.35
CA PRO A 61 -19.14 27.28 7.72
C PRO A 61 -19.79 28.42 8.51
N ASP A 62 -20.22 29.48 7.82
CA ASP A 62 -20.93 30.65 8.34
C ASP A 62 -22.44 30.42 8.55
N GLY A 63 -22.93 29.23 8.22
CA GLY A 63 -24.36 28.86 8.32
C GLY A 63 -25.23 29.40 7.18
N ARG A 64 -24.66 30.10 6.19
CA ARG A 64 -25.40 30.60 5.02
C ARG A 64 -25.55 29.51 3.97
N THR A 65 -26.57 29.66 3.12
CA THR A 65 -26.76 28.77 1.97
C THR A 65 -25.59 28.96 0.99
N VAL A 66 -25.04 27.86 0.48
CA VAL A 66 -23.95 27.92 -0.50
C VAL A 66 -24.44 28.47 -1.86
N SER A 67 -23.52 29.04 -2.65
CA SER A 67 -23.83 29.51 -4.01
C SER A 67 -24.18 28.36 -4.96
N ASP A 68 -24.84 28.66 -6.08
CA ASP A 68 -25.16 27.67 -7.11
C ASP A 68 -23.91 27.03 -7.72
N ALA A 69 -22.83 27.80 -7.90
CA ALA A 69 -21.55 27.28 -8.36
C ALA A 69 -20.96 26.26 -7.36
N THR A 70 -21.00 26.57 -6.06
CA THR A 70 -20.58 25.65 -5.00
C THR A 70 -21.47 24.40 -4.98
N LYS A 71 -22.78 24.56 -5.14
CA LYS A 71 -23.72 23.43 -5.18
C LYS A 71 -23.45 22.50 -6.37
N ALA A 72 -23.23 23.04 -7.57
CA ALA A 72 -22.88 22.27 -8.75
C ALA A 72 -21.58 21.46 -8.55
N ARG A 73 -20.55 22.08 -7.93
CA ARG A 73 -19.33 21.35 -7.53
C ARG A 73 -19.64 20.18 -6.60
N ILE A 74 -20.47 20.39 -5.58
CA ILE A 74 -20.83 19.34 -4.62
C ILE A 74 -21.55 18.17 -5.30
N GLU A 75 -22.42 18.46 -6.25
CA GLU A 75 -23.12 17.43 -7.03
C GLU A 75 -22.13 16.62 -7.88
N ALA A 76 -21.11 17.26 -8.46
CA ALA A 76 -20.04 16.61 -9.21
C ALA A 76 -19.14 15.70 -8.35
N ILE A 77 -19.01 15.95 -7.03
CA ILE A 77 -18.29 15.06 -6.10
C ILE A 77 -18.99 13.69 -5.96
N VAL A 78 -20.29 13.61 -6.26
CA VAL A 78 -21.13 12.40 -6.13
C VAL A 78 -21.02 11.78 -4.74
N ILE A 79 -21.42 12.55 -3.72
CA ILE A 79 -21.46 12.08 -2.33
C ILE A 79 -22.68 11.16 -2.14
N PRO A 80 -22.51 9.87 -1.80
CA PRO A 80 -23.63 8.95 -1.69
C PRO A 80 -24.73 9.48 -0.76
N PRO A 81 -26.01 9.39 -1.15
CA PRO A 81 -27.12 9.96 -0.38
C PRO A 81 -27.28 9.29 0.99
N ALA A 82 -26.83 8.03 1.11
CA ALA A 82 -26.88 7.28 2.35
C ALA A 82 -25.80 7.65 3.37
N TRP A 83 -24.85 8.54 3.04
CA TRP A 83 -23.83 8.95 4.00
C TRP A 83 -24.41 9.91 5.06
N THR A 84 -24.04 9.71 6.32
CA THR A 84 -24.32 10.60 7.45
C THR A 84 -23.06 11.37 7.85
N ASP A 85 -23.18 12.34 8.77
CA ASP A 85 -22.07 13.17 9.26
C ASP A 85 -21.16 13.72 8.13
N VAL A 86 -21.79 14.24 7.08
CA VAL A 86 -21.07 14.66 5.89
C VAL A 86 -20.44 16.03 6.09
N TRP A 87 -19.13 16.08 5.95
CA TRP A 87 -18.32 17.28 5.84
C TRP A 87 -17.87 17.44 4.38
N ILE A 88 -17.93 18.66 3.86
CA ILE A 88 -17.55 18.99 2.50
C ILE A 88 -16.56 20.15 2.55
N SER A 89 -15.45 20.03 1.83
CA SER A 89 -14.43 21.09 1.81
C SER A 89 -15.01 22.38 1.23
N PRO A 90 -14.85 23.53 1.91
CA PRO A 90 -15.21 24.83 1.35
C PRO A 90 -14.29 25.19 0.18
N ASP A 91 -13.02 24.77 0.25
CA ASP A 91 -12.03 24.94 -0.79
C ASP A 91 -12.25 23.93 -1.94
N ALA A 92 -12.33 24.45 -3.17
CA ALA A 92 -12.46 23.66 -4.38
C ALA A 92 -11.18 22.88 -4.68
N ASP A 93 -10.01 23.40 -4.29
CA ASP A 93 -8.70 22.82 -4.52
C ASP A 93 -8.22 22.00 -3.31
N GLY A 94 -9.08 21.79 -2.30
CA GLY A 94 -8.78 20.93 -1.16
C GLY A 94 -8.61 19.46 -1.57
N HIS A 95 -7.49 18.84 -1.18
CA HIS A 95 -7.19 17.46 -1.57
C HIS A 95 -8.26 16.44 -1.11
N ILE A 96 -8.90 16.68 0.04
CA ILE A 96 -10.14 16.01 0.45
C ILE A 96 -11.31 16.91 0.07
N GLN A 97 -12.19 16.42 -0.79
CA GLN A 97 -13.38 17.14 -1.23
C GLN A 97 -14.58 16.91 -0.30
N ALA A 98 -14.71 15.72 0.27
CA ALA A 98 -15.73 15.42 1.27
C ALA A 98 -15.35 14.25 2.17
N THR A 99 -15.86 14.24 3.39
CA THR A 99 -15.89 13.07 4.26
C THR A 99 -17.32 12.78 4.71
N GLY A 100 -17.57 11.57 5.17
CA GLY A 100 -18.85 11.19 5.74
C GLY A 100 -18.81 9.79 6.32
N ARG A 101 -19.90 9.36 6.93
CA ARG A 101 -20.06 7.99 7.43
C ARG A 101 -20.99 7.21 6.52
N ASP A 102 -20.57 6.02 6.09
CA ASP A 102 -21.47 5.15 5.34
C ASP A 102 -22.56 4.51 6.24
N GLN A 103 -23.44 3.70 5.65
CA GLN A 103 -24.51 2.98 6.36
C GLN A 103 -24.01 2.06 7.50
N ARG A 104 -22.70 1.83 7.60
CA ARG A 104 -22.06 1.04 8.65
C ARG A 104 -21.26 1.91 9.63
N GLY A 105 -21.44 3.23 9.59
CA GLY A 105 -20.77 4.19 10.47
C GLY A 105 -19.29 4.44 10.13
N ARG A 106 -18.78 3.84 9.04
CA ARG A 106 -17.36 3.93 8.68
C ARG A 106 -17.08 5.25 7.99
N LYS A 107 -16.00 5.93 8.39
CA LYS A 107 -15.55 7.15 7.75
C LYS A 107 -15.10 6.87 6.31
N GLN A 108 -15.67 7.60 5.37
CA GLN A 108 -15.39 7.55 3.94
C GLN A 108 -14.89 8.90 3.47
N TYR A 109 -14.14 8.88 2.36
CA TYR A 109 -13.50 10.07 1.79
C TYR A 109 -13.87 10.18 0.31
N ARG A 110 -14.04 11.40 -0.16
CA ARG A 110 -13.97 11.81 -1.56
C ARG A 110 -12.77 12.73 -1.67
N TYR A 111 -11.87 12.41 -2.60
CA TYR A 111 -10.67 13.21 -2.85
C TYR A 111 -10.84 14.02 -4.13
N HIS A 112 -10.05 15.08 -4.27
CA HIS A 112 -9.93 15.80 -5.53
C HIS A 112 -9.42 14.87 -6.63
N PRO A 113 -9.89 14.98 -7.89
CA PRO A 113 -9.43 14.12 -8.98
C PRO A 113 -7.90 14.15 -9.18
N GLN A 114 -7.31 15.35 -9.18
CA GLN A 114 -5.85 15.53 -9.32
C GLN A 114 -5.10 14.89 -8.15
N TRP A 115 -5.64 14.92 -6.93
CA TRP A 115 -5.04 14.23 -5.78
C TRP A 115 -4.97 12.70 -5.99
N ALA A 116 -5.98 12.12 -6.63
CA ALA A 116 -5.95 10.69 -6.93
C ALA A 116 -4.91 10.35 -8.01
N GLU A 117 -4.75 11.20 -9.02
CA GLU A 117 -3.74 11.06 -10.08
C GLU A 117 -2.32 11.19 -9.52
N GLU A 118 -2.10 12.18 -8.67
CA GLU A 118 -0.82 12.40 -7.99
C GLU A 118 -0.49 11.30 -6.99
N ARG A 119 -1.46 10.84 -6.20
CA ARG A 119 -1.23 9.73 -5.26
C ARG A 119 -1.03 8.40 -5.97
N ASP A 120 -1.69 8.18 -7.11
CA ASP A 120 -1.44 7.02 -7.95
C ASP A 120 -0.02 7.11 -8.56
N GLY A 121 0.44 8.29 -9.01
CA GLY A 121 1.82 8.52 -9.47
C GLY A 121 2.89 8.40 -8.38
N ALA A 122 2.69 9.08 -7.24
CA ALA A 122 3.57 9.06 -6.07
C ALA A 122 3.71 7.67 -5.44
N LYS A 123 2.68 6.85 -5.57
CA LYS A 123 2.72 5.44 -5.17
C LYS A 123 3.74 4.64 -6.00
N TYR A 124 3.90 4.96 -7.27
CA TYR A 124 4.83 4.26 -8.16
C TYR A 124 6.25 4.84 -8.06
N SER A 125 6.40 6.15 -7.90
CA SER A 125 7.72 6.78 -7.69
C SER A 125 8.42 6.30 -6.41
N SER A 126 7.67 5.99 -5.36
CA SER A 126 8.22 5.42 -4.11
C SER A 126 8.56 3.92 -4.19
N LEU A 127 8.23 3.24 -5.31
CA LEU A 127 8.37 1.79 -5.40
C LEU A 127 9.84 1.34 -5.52
N VAL A 128 10.67 2.10 -6.22
CA VAL A 128 12.13 1.86 -6.29
C VAL A 128 12.76 2.01 -4.91
N ALA A 129 12.51 3.13 -4.24
CA ALA A 129 13.00 3.36 -2.87
C ALA A 129 12.50 2.30 -1.88
N PHE A 130 11.26 1.84 -2.01
CA PHE A 130 10.74 0.73 -1.21
C PHE A 130 11.54 -0.56 -1.46
N ALA A 131 11.78 -0.92 -2.72
CA ALA A 131 12.54 -2.12 -3.05
C ALA A 131 14.00 -2.04 -2.57
N GLU A 132 14.61 -0.87 -2.60
CA GLU A 132 15.96 -0.63 -2.05
C GLU A 132 16.01 -0.76 -0.52
N SER A 133 14.90 -0.51 0.17
CA SER A 133 14.79 -0.64 1.63
C SER A 133 14.50 -2.07 2.12
N LEU A 134 14.05 -2.97 1.25
CA LEU A 134 13.68 -4.35 1.62
C LEU A 134 14.81 -5.15 2.26
N PRO A 135 16.08 -5.07 1.81
CA PRO A 135 17.20 -5.72 2.49
C PRO A 135 17.29 -5.40 3.98
N ASP A 136 17.21 -4.12 4.35
CA ASP A 136 17.30 -3.69 5.74
C ASP A 136 16.10 -4.15 6.57
N LEU A 137 14.90 -4.08 5.99
CA LEU A 137 13.69 -4.59 6.63
C LEU A 137 13.78 -6.11 6.87
N ARG A 138 14.23 -6.87 5.87
CA ARG A 138 14.37 -8.32 5.95
C ARG A 138 15.46 -8.73 6.93
N HIS A 139 16.57 -7.99 7.01
CA HIS A 139 17.59 -8.18 8.05
C HIS A 139 17.02 -7.98 9.46
N ARG A 140 16.25 -6.91 9.70
CA ARG A 140 15.60 -6.69 10.99
C ARG A 140 14.60 -7.80 11.32
N VAL A 141 13.75 -8.18 10.35
CA VAL A 141 12.82 -9.31 10.49
C VAL A 141 13.57 -10.59 10.87
N ASP A 142 14.64 -10.94 10.16
CA ASP A 142 15.42 -12.14 10.45
C ASP A 142 16.09 -12.10 11.84
N SER A 143 16.51 -10.93 12.30
CA SER A 143 17.02 -10.74 13.66
C SER A 143 15.92 -10.97 14.70
N ASP A 144 14.78 -10.31 14.55
CA ASP A 144 13.67 -10.39 15.53
C ASP A 144 13.01 -11.78 15.56
N LEU A 145 13.01 -12.53 14.45
CA LEU A 145 12.54 -13.92 14.40
C LEU A 145 13.38 -14.89 15.28
N ARG A 146 14.64 -14.53 15.59
CA ARG A 146 15.56 -15.34 16.42
C ARG A 146 15.34 -15.16 17.92
N ARG A 147 14.55 -14.17 18.34
CA ARG A 147 14.22 -13.94 19.76
C ARG A 147 13.59 -15.19 20.39
N ARG A 148 13.78 -15.38 21.70
CA ARG A 148 13.16 -16.47 22.47
C ARG A 148 11.75 -16.09 22.90
N GLY A 149 10.89 -17.07 23.18
CA GLY A 149 9.51 -16.83 23.61
C GLY A 149 8.61 -16.25 22.50
N LEU A 150 7.53 -15.55 22.89
CA LEU A 150 6.62 -14.85 21.98
C LEU A 150 6.52 -13.35 22.32
N PRO A 151 7.65 -12.61 22.41
CA PRO A 151 7.61 -11.17 22.61
C PRO A 151 7.04 -10.47 21.36
N PHE A 152 6.65 -9.20 21.54
CA PHE A 152 6.06 -8.37 20.50
C PHE A 152 6.84 -8.43 19.17
N GLU A 153 8.15 -8.18 19.21
CA GLU A 153 8.99 -8.04 18.03
C GLU A 153 9.06 -9.35 17.23
N ARG A 154 9.11 -10.48 17.93
CA ARG A 154 9.14 -11.79 17.29
C ARG A 154 7.85 -12.08 16.53
N VAL A 155 6.70 -11.78 17.15
CA VAL A 155 5.39 -12.06 16.56
C VAL A 155 5.09 -11.09 15.42
N VAL A 156 5.38 -9.79 15.58
CA VAL A 156 5.16 -8.81 14.51
C VAL A 156 6.12 -9.04 13.34
N ALA A 157 7.37 -9.45 13.57
CA ALA A 157 8.31 -9.84 12.52
C ALA A 157 7.78 -11.04 11.72
N ALA A 158 7.18 -12.04 12.38
CA ALA A 158 6.54 -13.16 11.69
C ALA A 158 5.34 -12.72 10.83
N VAL A 159 4.56 -11.74 11.31
CA VAL A 159 3.46 -11.15 10.53
C VAL A 159 3.99 -10.39 9.30
N VAL A 160 5.06 -9.61 9.44
CA VAL A 160 5.69 -8.90 8.31
C VAL A 160 6.31 -9.87 7.32
N TRP A 161 6.96 -10.93 7.79
CA TRP A 161 7.48 -11.99 6.94
C TRP A 161 6.36 -12.66 6.14
N LEU A 162 5.22 -12.97 6.78
CA LEU A 162 4.05 -13.52 6.09
C LEU A 162 3.47 -12.52 5.08
N LEU A 163 3.40 -11.24 5.41
CA LEU A 163 2.97 -10.19 4.47
C LEU A 163 3.81 -10.20 3.19
N ASP A 164 5.13 -10.22 3.36
CA ASP A 164 6.12 -10.21 2.28
C ASP A 164 6.02 -11.48 1.40
N ASN A 165 5.86 -12.65 2.01
CA ASN A 165 5.93 -13.94 1.30
C ASN A 165 4.58 -14.46 0.77
N THR A 166 3.44 -13.92 1.25
CA THR A 166 2.11 -14.46 0.91
C THR A 166 1.20 -13.46 0.21
N MET A 167 1.55 -12.17 0.22
CA MET A 167 0.69 -11.08 -0.22
C MET A 167 -0.62 -10.95 0.56
N ILE A 168 -0.85 -11.70 1.64
CA ILE A 168 -2.06 -11.54 2.46
C ILE A 168 -2.07 -10.12 3.02
N ARG A 169 -3.24 -9.49 3.01
CA ARG A 169 -3.41 -8.16 3.60
C ARG A 169 -3.26 -8.22 5.10
N VAL A 170 -2.68 -7.18 5.70
CA VAL A 170 -2.61 -7.02 7.16
C VAL A 170 -3.98 -7.17 7.81
N GLY A 171 -5.03 -6.55 7.24
CA GLY A 171 -6.39 -6.61 7.80
C GLY A 171 -6.58 -5.65 8.97
N ASN A 172 -7.82 -5.35 9.32
CA ASN A 172 -8.14 -4.59 10.53
C ASN A 172 -9.38 -5.18 11.23
N ALA A 173 -9.49 -4.93 12.53
CA ALA A 173 -10.54 -5.51 13.36
C ALA A 173 -11.96 -5.08 12.96
N ALA A 174 -12.16 -3.84 12.51
CA ALA A 174 -13.48 -3.37 12.06
C ALA A 174 -13.98 -4.16 10.84
N TYR A 175 -13.14 -4.32 9.82
CA TYR A 175 -13.49 -5.11 8.63
C TYR A 175 -13.76 -6.58 8.95
N ALA A 176 -13.02 -7.17 9.88
CA ALA A 176 -13.22 -8.56 10.27
C ALA A 176 -14.57 -8.79 10.96
N ARG A 177 -14.98 -7.87 11.83
CA ARG A 177 -16.29 -7.94 12.49
C ARG A 177 -17.44 -7.78 11.50
N ASP A 178 -17.39 -6.72 10.68
CA ASP A 178 -18.54 -6.32 9.86
C ASP A 178 -18.73 -7.19 8.62
N ASN A 179 -17.64 -7.78 8.09
CA ASN A 179 -17.66 -8.51 6.82
C ASN A 179 -17.35 -10.00 6.94
N LYS A 180 -17.04 -10.49 8.15
CA LYS A 180 -16.46 -11.84 8.34
C LYS A 180 -15.29 -12.08 7.37
N SER A 181 -14.46 -11.05 7.16
CA SER A 181 -13.35 -11.02 6.20
C SER A 181 -12.04 -10.78 6.93
N PHE A 182 -11.06 -11.65 6.70
CA PHE A 182 -9.84 -11.70 7.51
C PHE A 182 -8.61 -11.23 6.72
N GLY A 183 -7.62 -10.73 7.46
CA GLY A 183 -6.24 -10.48 7.02
C GLY A 183 -5.31 -10.91 8.15
N LEU A 184 -3.99 -10.81 7.96
CA LEU A 184 -2.98 -11.35 8.89
C LEU A 184 -3.30 -11.07 10.37
N THR A 185 -3.52 -9.81 10.77
CA THR A 185 -3.75 -9.41 12.17
C THR A 185 -5.14 -9.76 12.69
N THR A 186 -6.02 -10.26 11.82
CA THR A 186 -7.38 -10.70 12.19
C THR A 186 -7.63 -12.18 11.95
N LEU A 187 -6.60 -12.94 11.51
CA LEU A 187 -6.68 -14.38 11.44
C LEU A 187 -6.98 -14.98 12.82
N ARG A 188 -7.60 -16.15 12.79
CA ARG A 188 -7.99 -16.95 13.95
C ARG A 188 -7.34 -18.31 13.83
N ASP A 189 -7.28 -19.05 14.92
CA ASP A 189 -6.60 -20.34 14.98
C ASP A 189 -7.12 -21.32 13.93
N ARG A 190 -8.44 -21.36 13.73
CA ARG A 190 -9.10 -22.17 12.69
C ARG A 190 -8.73 -21.83 11.24
N HIS A 191 -8.04 -20.71 10.99
CA HIS A 191 -7.68 -20.29 9.63
C HIS A 191 -6.31 -20.83 9.19
N VAL A 192 -5.60 -21.55 10.07
CA VAL A 192 -4.29 -22.13 9.75
C VAL A 192 -4.16 -23.55 10.28
N ASP A 193 -3.75 -24.45 9.41
CA ASP A 193 -3.30 -25.80 9.78
C ASP A 193 -1.77 -25.86 9.70
N ILE A 194 -1.13 -26.44 10.72
CA ILE A 194 0.32 -26.51 10.82
C ILE A 194 0.79 -27.96 10.97
N VAL A 195 1.43 -28.50 9.94
CA VAL A 195 1.99 -29.87 9.93
C VAL A 195 3.50 -29.81 9.69
N GLY A 196 4.29 -30.15 10.71
CA GLY A 196 5.74 -29.99 10.67
C GLY A 196 6.13 -28.53 10.41
N SER A 197 6.88 -28.29 9.34
CA SER A 197 7.24 -26.95 8.85
C SER A 197 6.24 -26.34 7.87
N SER A 198 5.20 -27.07 7.47
CA SER A 198 4.20 -26.61 6.51
C SER A 198 3.06 -25.89 7.21
N LEU A 199 2.73 -24.70 6.72
CA LEU A 199 1.53 -23.95 7.07
C LEU A 199 0.56 -23.93 5.90
N ARG A 200 -0.72 -24.19 6.16
CA ARG A 200 -1.81 -24.04 5.20
C ARG A 200 -2.81 -23.03 5.74
N PHE A 201 -2.99 -21.92 5.05
CA PHE A 201 -4.01 -20.93 5.42
C PHE A 201 -5.26 -21.12 4.57
N ALA A 202 -6.42 -21.08 5.22
CA ALA A 202 -7.73 -21.13 4.59
C ALA A 202 -8.68 -20.13 5.26
N PHE A 203 -9.06 -19.06 4.56
CA PHE A 203 -9.95 -18.04 5.11
C PHE A 203 -10.60 -17.17 4.03
N LYS A 204 -11.71 -16.53 4.40
CA LYS A 204 -12.38 -15.52 3.57
C LYS A 204 -11.73 -14.16 3.78
N GLY A 205 -11.15 -13.58 2.73
CA GLY A 205 -10.48 -12.27 2.75
C GLY A 205 -11.39 -11.11 2.34
N LYS A 206 -10.78 -9.94 2.08
CA LYS A 206 -11.50 -8.73 1.63
C LYS A 206 -12.40 -9.03 0.42
N SER A 207 -13.59 -8.44 0.41
CA SER A 207 -14.65 -8.66 -0.60
C SER A 207 -15.12 -10.11 -0.70
N GLY A 208 -14.87 -10.91 0.33
CA GLY A 208 -15.31 -12.29 0.40
C GLY A 208 -14.53 -13.28 -0.45
N LYS A 209 -13.36 -12.89 -0.97
CA LYS A 209 -12.51 -13.78 -1.76
C LYS A 209 -11.90 -14.86 -0.88
N GLU A 210 -12.04 -16.12 -1.27
CA GLU A 210 -11.42 -17.25 -0.58
C GLU A 210 -9.90 -17.25 -0.80
N TRP A 211 -9.16 -17.38 0.29
CA TRP A 211 -7.71 -17.55 0.30
C TRP A 211 -7.39 -18.98 0.71
N LYS A 212 -6.63 -19.68 -0.14
CA LYS A 212 -6.05 -20.99 0.14
C LYS A 212 -4.60 -20.94 -0.30
N LEU A 213 -3.68 -20.99 0.65
CA LEU A 213 -2.24 -20.95 0.37
C LEU A 213 -1.46 -21.89 1.27
N LYS A 214 -0.37 -22.42 0.74
CA LYS A 214 0.55 -23.29 1.45
C LYS A 214 1.94 -22.69 1.38
N LEU A 215 2.64 -22.68 2.50
CA LEU A 215 4.06 -22.37 2.56
C LEU A 215 4.77 -23.31 3.53
N ALA A 216 6.09 -23.36 3.44
CA ALA A 216 6.93 -24.14 4.34
C ALA A 216 8.08 -23.27 4.83
N ASP A 217 8.08 -22.98 6.13
CA ASP A 217 9.22 -22.38 6.83
C ASP A 217 9.17 -22.85 8.29
N ARG A 218 10.26 -23.49 8.74
CA ARG A 218 10.34 -24.10 10.06
C ARG A 218 10.30 -23.05 11.19
N ARG A 219 10.87 -21.85 10.98
CA ARG A 219 10.89 -20.77 11.98
C ARG A 219 9.49 -20.21 12.14
N ILE A 220 8.83 -19.93 11.02
CA ILE A 220 7.48 -19.36 11.00
C ILE A 220 6.45 -20.37 11.51
N ALA A 221 6.53 -21.64 11.11
CA ALA A 221 5.65 -22.69 11.62
C ALA A 221 5.73 -22.81 13.15
N ARG A 222 6.93 -22.67 13.74
CA ARG A 222 7.11 -22.69 15.19
C ARG A 222 6.46 -21.48 15.87
N ILE A 223 6.64 -20.28 15.31
CA ILE A 223 6.07 -19.04 15.88
C ILE A 223 4.54 -19.06 15.78
N VAL A 224 4.00 -19.41 14.61
CA VAL A 224 2.55 -19.48 14.40
C VAL A 224 1.92 -20.55 15.27
N ARG A 225 2.57 -21.71 15.47
CA ARG A 225 2.10 -22.73 16.41
C ARG A 225 2.09 -22.21 17.85
N GLY A 226 3.18 -21.60 18.30
CA GLY A 226 3.22 -21.01 19.63
C GLY A 226 2.15 -19.95 19.84
N ALA A 227 1.86 -19.13 18.83
CA ALA A 227 0.79 -18.14 18.91
C ALA A 227 -0.62 -18.77 18.89
N GLN A 228 -0.81 -19.87 18.15
CA GLN A 228 -2.04 -20.67 18.11
C GLN A 228 -2.31 -21.40 19.44
N ASP A 229 -1.27 -21.78 20.18
CA ASP A 229 -1.37 -22.43 21.49
C ASP A 229 -1.75 -21.44 22.62
N LEU A 230 -1.62 -20.12 22.38
CA LEU A 230 -2.07 -19.11 23.34
C LEU A 230 -3.60 -19.05 23.40
N PRO A 231 -4.22 -19.03 24.60
CA PRO A 231 -5.66 -18.93 24.71
C PRO A 231 -6.20 -17.65 24.05
N GLY A 232 -7.29 -17.78 23.30
CA GLY A 232 -7.93 -16.67 22.60
C GLY A 232 -8.62 -17.11 21.32
N GLN A 233 -9.10 -16.13 20.54
CA GLN A 233 -9.62 -16.39 19.18
C GLN A 233 -8.69 -15.86 18.09
N LYS A 234 -7.74 -14.99 18.43
CA LYS A 234 -6.86 -14.32 17.47
C LYS A 234 -5.59 -15.14 17.34
N LEU A 235 -5.19 -15.41 16.11
CA LEU A 235 -4.00 -16.21 15.83
C LEU A 235 -2.71 -15.50 16.26
N PHE A 236 -2.56 -14.22 15.92
CA PHE A 236 -1.34 -13.47 16.25
C PHE A 236 -1.52 -12.69 17.55
N GLN A 237 -0.95 -13.26 18.60
CA GLN A 237 -0.85 -12.68 19.93
C GLN A 237 0.60 -12.77 20.40
N TYR A 238 1.01 -11.82 21.25
CA TYR A 238 2.30 -11.81 21.91
C TYR A 238 2.10 -11.73 23.42
N LEU A 239 3.15 -12.09 24.17
CA LEU A 239 3.24 -11.88 25.61
C LEU A 239 4.03 -10.59 25.84
N ASP A 240 3.46 -9.66 26.61
CA ASP A 240 4.17 -8.47 27.06
C ASP A 240 5.11 -8.78 28.24
N GLU A 241 5.74 -7.74 28.79
CA GLU A 241 6.75 -7.87 29.86
C GLU A 241 6.18 -8.45 31.15
N ASP A 242 4.88 -8.23 31.41
CA ASP A 242 4.15 -8.76 32.55
C ASP A 242 3.64 -10.20 32.31
N GLY A 243 3.88 -10.75 31.11
CA GLY A 243 3.36 -12.04 30.68
C GLY A 243 1.90 -11.99 30.20
N ASP A 244 1.32 -10.80 30.07
CA ASP A 244 -0.04 -10.61 29.60
C ASP A 244 -0.13 -10.76 28.09
N ARG A 245 -1.25 -11.35 27.64
CA ARG A 245 -1.50 -11.57 26.22
C ARG A 245 -2.01 -10.29 25.55
N ARG A 246 -1.36 -9.91 24.46
CA ARG A 246 -1.75 -8.76 23.64
C ARG A 246 -1.92 -9.18 22.18
N PRO A 247 -3.00 -8.74 21.50
CA PRO A 247 -3.17 -9.02 20.09
C PRO A 247 -2.27 -8.11 19.24
N VAL A 248 -1.70 -8.64 18.16
CA VAL A 248 -1.06 -7.82 17.12
C VAL A 248 -2.14 -7.07 16.33
N ARG A 249 -1.99 -5.76 16.15
CA ARG A 249 -2.92 -4.91 15.40
C ARG A 249 -2.32 -4.41 14.09
N SER A 250 -3.14 -3.83 13.23
CA SER A 250 -2.68 -3.22 11.97
C SER A 250 -1.68 -2.08 12.19
N GLU A 251 -1.88 -1.33 13.26
CA GLU A 251 -1.06 -0.19 13.63
C GLU A 251 0.34 -0.67 14.03
N ASP A 252 0.43 -1.79 14.73
CA ASP A 252 1.70 -2.41 15.15
C ASP A 252 2.55 -2.83 13.95
N VAL A 253 1.95 -3.48 12.95
CA VAL A 253 2.64 -3.91 11.73
C VAL A 253 3.19 -2.72 10.97
N ASN A 254 2.38 -1.66 10.79
CA ASN A 254 2.85 -0.49 10.05
C ASN A 254 3.85 0.33 10.87
N ARG A 255 3.75 0.36 12.20
CA ARG A 255 4.78 0.95 13.08
C ARG A 255 6.11 0.23 12.92
N TYR A 256 6.11 -1.10 13.01
CA TYR A 256 7.32 -1.91 12.82
C TYR A 256 7.99 -1.67 11.46
N ILE A 257 7.21 -1.56 10.38
CA ILE A 257 7.74 -1.22 9.04
C ILE A 257 8.38 0.17 9.05
N ARG A 258 7.71 1.18 9.60
CA ARG A 258 8.23 2.56 9.61
C ARG A 258 9.49 2.70 10.44
N GLU A 259 9.55 2.06 11.61
CA GLU A 259 10.76 2.04 12.43
C GLU A 259 11.95 1.35 11.74
N ALA A 260 11.69 0.47 10.76
CA ALA A 260 12.74 -0.28 10.07
C ALA A 260 13.25 0.44 8.81
N VAL A 261 12.35 1.07 8.04
CA VAL A 261 12.66 1.61 6.71
C VAL A 261 12.11 3.02 6.44
N GLY A 262 11.59 3.70 7.46
CA GLY A 262 11.13 5.08 7.38
C GLY A 262 9.62 5.26 7.14
N ASP A 263 9.14 6.48 7.37
CA ASP A 263 7.71 6.81 7.39
C ASP A 263 7.03 6.80 6.01
N ALA A 264 7.82 6.81 4.94
CA ALA A 264 7.32 6.74 3.56
C ALA A 264 6.63 5.39 3.25
N PHE A 265 6.99 4.33 3.97
CA PHE A 265 6.57 2.97 3.64
C PHE A 265 5.51 2.41 4.58
N SER A 266 4.76 1.45 4.04
CA SER A 266 3.66 0.79 4.74
C SER A 266 3.38 -0.56 4.11
N SER A 267 2.57 -1.37 4.79
CA SER A 267 2.16 -2.69 4.33
C SER A 267 1.53 -2.75 2.93
N LYS A 268 1.05 -1.63 2.39
CA LYS A 268 0.50 -1.56 1.03
C LYS A 268 1.58 -1.66 -0.06
N HIS A 269 2.82 -1.29 0.25
CA HIS A 269 3.92 -1.29 -0.73
C HIS A 269 4.29 -2.71 -1.14
N PHE A 270 4.39 -3.65 -0.21
CA PHE A 270 4.63 -5.08 -0.49
C PHE A 270 3.77 -5.65 -1.61
N ARG A 271 2.46 -5.41 -1.56
CA ARG A 271 1.53 -5.91 -2.57
C ARG A 271 1.66 -5.23 -3.92
N THR A 272 2.12 -3.98 -3.94
CA THR A 272 2.39 -3.21 -5.16
C THR A 272 3.69 -3.69 -5.80
N TRP A 273 4.71 -3.91 -4.98
CA TRP A 273 5.99 -4.46 -5.39
C TRP A 273 5.83 -5.86 -5.95
N GLY A 274 5.27 -6.78 -5.17
CA GLY A 274 5.00 -8.15 -5.63
C GLY A 274 4.03 -8.23 -6.82
N GLY A 275 3.07 -7.31 -6.90
CA GLY A 275 2.18 -7.18 -8.06
C GLY A 275 2.94 -6.77 -9.33
N THR A 276 3.85 -5.81 -9.21
CA THR A 276 4.69 -5.31 -10.29
C THR A 276 5.68 -6.37 -10.77
N ILE A 277 6.38 -7.05 -9.85
CA ILE A 277 7.31 -8.12 -10.20
C ILE A 277 6.60 -9.25 -10.94
N HIS A 278 5.48 -9.70 -10.39
CA HIS A 278 4.74 -10.79 -11.01
C HIS A 278 4.20 -10.41 -12.39
N ALA A 279 3.73 -9.17 -12.56
CA ALA A 279 3.32 -8.67 -13.85
C ALA A 279 4.50 -8.61 -14.83
N ALA A 280 5.62 -8.00 -14.45
CA ALA A 280 6.80 -7.87 -15.30
C ALA A 280 7.32 -9.24 -15.77
N SER A 281 7.45 -10.21 -14.86
CA SER A 281 7.85 -11.59 -15.17
C SER A 281 6.90 -12.26 -16.16
N LEU A 282 5.58 -12.14 -15.97
CA LEU A 282 4.58 -12.71 -16.88
C LEU A 282 4.55 -12.02 -18.25
N PHE A 283 4.65 -10.69 -18.28
CA PHE A 283 4.65 -9.93 -19.53
C PHE A 283 5.92 -10.20 -20.35
N ALA A 284 7.09 -10.32 -19.71
CA ALA A 284 8.34 -10.68 -20.39
C ALA A 284 8.27 -12.06 -21.06
N GLN A 285 7.45 -12.97 -20.52
CA GLN A 285 7.20 -14.30 -21.10
C GLN A 285 6.03 -14.33 -22.10
N THR A 286 5.33 -13.21 -22.29
CA THR A 286 4.17 -13.13 -23.17
C THR A 286 4.57 -12.43 -24.47
N GLU A 287 4.53 -13.16 -25.58
CA GLU A 287 4.75 -12.59 -26.92
C GLU A 287 3.80 -11.41 -27.19
N LEU A 288 4.31 -10.37 -27.86
CA LEU A 288 3.52 -9.20 -28.22
C LEU A 288 2.77 -9.47 -29.53
N PRO A 289 1.43 -9.62 -29.53
CA PRO A 289 0.69 -9.89 -30.75
C PRO A 289 0.69 -8.70 -31.70
N GLN A 290 0.55 -8.95 -33.00
CA GLN A 290 0.50 -7.88 -34.02
C GLN A 290 -0.80 -7.05 -33.92
N SER A 291 -1.95 -7.68 -33.71
CA SER A 291 -3.24 -6.99 -33.68
C SER A 291 -3.57 -6.39 -32.31
N GLN A 292 -4.15 -5.18 -32.30
CA GLN A 292 -4.55 -4.49 -31.06
C GLN A 292 -5.54 -5.33 -30.22
N THR A 293 -6.47 -6.03 -30.87
CA THR A 293 -7.44 -6.89 -30.19
C THR A 293 -6.74 -8.05 -29.46
N GLN A 294 -5.76 -8.70 -30.10
CA GLN A 294 -4.99 -9.76 -29.45
C GLN A 294 -4.09 -9.21 -28.33
N ARG A 295 -3.47 -8.03 -28.52
CA ARG A 295 -2.70 -7.34 -27.46
C ARG A 295 -3.56 -7.10 -26.22
N ASN A 296 -4.76 -6.54 -26.40
CA ASN A 296 -5.70 -6.29 -25.29
C ASN A 296 -6.13 -7.58 -24.58
N ARG A 297 -6.34 -8.68 -25.32
CA ARG A 297 -6.65 -10.00 -24.74
C ARG A 297 -5.47 -10.57 -23.94
N ALA A 298 -4.26 -10.54 -24.49
CA ALA A 298 -3.05 -11.00 -23.82
C ALA A 298 -2.79 -10.20 -22.53
N MET A 299 -2.89 -8.87 -22.61
CA MET A 299 -2.75 -7.98 -21.45
C MET A 299 -3.78 -8.29 -20.37
N ASN A 300 -5.05 -8.46 -20.72
CA ASN A 300 -6.09 -8.83 -19.77
C ASN A 300 -5.81 -10.18 -19.10
N SER A 301 -5.34 -11.17 -19.87
CA SER A 301 -4.98 -12.50 -19.35
C SER A 301 -3.82 -12.44 -18.35
N VAL A 302 -2.78 -11.66 -18.64
CA VAL A 302 -1.66 -11.46 -17.69
C VAL A 302 -2.15 -10.79 -16.40
N ILE A 303 -2.97 -9.73 -16.51
CA ILE A 303 -3.49 -9.03 -15.33
C ILE A 303 -4.43 -9.93 -14.51
N ASP A 304 -5.16 -10.86 -15.14
CA ASP A 304 -5.98 -11.84 -14.42
C ASP A 304 -5.15 -12.74 -13.53
N LYS A 305 -4.00 -13.23 -14.02
CA LYS A 305 -3.06 -14.03 -13.21
C LYS A 305 -2.54 -13.23 -12.00
N VAL A 306 -2.22 -11.95 -12.19
CA VAL A 306 -1.81 -11.05 -11.10
C VAL A 306 -2.96 -10.82 -10.11
N ALA A 307 -4.17 -10.62 -10.61
CA ALA A 307 -5.38 -10.41 -9.80
C ALA A 307 -5.77 -11.65 -8.99
N GLU A 308 -5.57 -12.84 -9.55
CA GLU A 308 -5.70 -14.12 -8.86
C GLU A 308 -4.76 -14.15 -7.67
N ARG A 309 -3.44 -14.03 -7.92
CA ARG A 309 -2.38 -14.06 -6.88
C ARG A 309 -2.59 -13.03 -5.78
N LEU A 310 -2.95 -11.79 -6.14
CA LEU A 310 -3.14 -10.72 -5.17
C LEU A 310 -4.49 -10.78 -4.43
N GLY A 311 -5.44 -11.60 -4.87
CA GLY A 311 -6.77 -11.55 -4.27
C GLY A 311 -7.52 -10.26 -4.59
N ASN A 312 -7.50 -9.82 -5.86
CA ASN A 312 -8.05 -8.56 -6.36
C ASN A 312 -8.89 -8.76 -7.63
N THR A 313 -9.56 -7.70 -8.11
CA THR A 313 -10.13 -7.65 -9.46
C THR A 313 -9.09 -7.15 -10.47
N ARG A 314 -9.26 -7.49 -11.74
CA ARG A 314 -8.41 -7.01 -12.84
C ARG A 314 -8.24 -5.50 -12.86
N ALA A 315 -9.36 -4.77 -12.78
CA ALA A 315 -9.37 -3.30 -12.81
C ALA A 315 -8.57 -2.71 -11.64
N VAL A 316 -8.71 -3.28 -10.44
CA VAL A 316 -7.96 -2.83 -9.25
C VAL A 316 -6.48 -3.14 -9.39
N CYS A 317 -6.09 -4.30 -9.92
CA CYS A 317 -4.67 -4.61 -10.16
C CYS A 317 -4.05 -3.68 -11.19
N ARG A 318 -4.72 -3.45 -12.31
CA ARG A 318 -4.27 -2.54 -13.36
C ARG A 318 -4.05 -1.13 -12.83
N LYS A 319 -5.02 -0.59 -12.09
CA LYS A 319 -4.95 0.80 -11.62
C LYS A 319 -3.99 0.98 -10.45
N CYS A 320 -3.94 0.01 -9.53
CA CYS A 320 -3.38 0.25 -8.21
C CYS A 320 -2.30 -0.75 -7.77
N TYR A 321 -1.86 -1.74 -8.54
CA TYR A 321 -0.87 -2.71 -8.04
C TYR A 321 0.24 -3.06 -9.03
N ILE A 322 0.16 -2.60 -10.27
CA ILE A 322 1.14 -2.89 -11.31
C ILE A 322 1.71 -1.55 -11.76
N HIS A 323 3.04 -1.41 -11.69
CA HIS A 323 3.73 -0.21 -12.14
C HIS A 323 3.42 0.09 -13.62
N PRO A 324 2.99 1.31 -13.99
CA PRO A 324 2.54 1.66 -15.35
C PRO A 324 3.55 1.33 -16.45
N ARG A 325 4.85 1.55 -16.16
CA ARG A 325 5.94 1.22 -17.07
C ARG A 325 5.92 -0.23 -17.58
N VAL A 326 5.40 -1.18 -16.80
CA VAL A 326 5.30 -2.58 -17.23
C VAL A 326 4.38 -2.69 -18.45
N PHE A 327 3.25 -1.96 -18.43
CA PHE A 327 2.31 -1.95 -19.55
C PHE A 327 2.88 -1.21 -20.76
N GLU A 328 3.52 -0.07 -20.52
CA GLU A 328 4.17 0.76 -21.55
C GLU A 328 5.25 -0.05 -22.30
N ALA A 329 6.27 -0.51 -21.58
CA ALA A 329 7.39 -1.23 -22.18
C ALA A 329 6.95 -2.52 -22.89
N TRP A 330 5.94 -3.23 -22.39
CA TRP A 330 5.43 -4.42 -23.07
C TRP A 330 4.64 -4.05 -24.34
N SER A 331 3.78 -3.04 -24.26
CA SER A 331 2.95 -2.62 -25.41
C SER A 331 3.79 -2.08 -26.57
N GLU A 332 4.97 -1.56 -26.26
CA GLU A 332 5.95 -1.03 -27.22
C GLU A 332 7.02 -2.06 -27.61
N GLY A 333 6.92 -3.30 -27.13
CA GLY A 333 7.82 -4.40 -27.49
C GLY A 333 9.23 -4.31 -26.91
N ARG A 334 9.48 -3.41 -25.94
CA ARG A 334 10.80 -3.18 -25.35
C ARG A 334 11.06 -3.96 -24.07
N LEU A 335 10.01 -4.42 -23.38
CA LEU A 335 10.14 -4.97 -22.01
C LEU A 335 11.20 -6.08 -21.91
N LEU A 336 11.17 -7.08 -22.80
CA LEU A 336 12.08 -8.22 -22.75
C LEU A 336 13.54 -7.76 -22.94
N ASP A 337 13.79 -6.89 -23.91
CA ASP A 337 15.12 -6.37 -24.22
C ASP A 337 15.66 -5.46 -23.10
N GLU A 338 14.83 -4.58 -22.57
CA GLU A 338 15.19 -3.72 -21.43
C GLU A 338 15.50 -4.56 -20.19
N MET A 339 14.71 -5.60 -19.90
CA MET A 339 15.00 -6.53 -18.80
C MET A 339 16.29 -7.32 -19.06
N ALA A 340 16.55 -7.77 -20.28
CA ALA A 340 17.81 -8.42 -20.63
C ALA A 340 19.00 -7.47 -20.42
N GLN A 341 18.87 -6.19 -20.80
CA GLN A 341 19.88 -5.16 -20.56
C GLN A 341 20.09 -4.90 -19.06
N ALA A 342 19.02 -4.79 -18.28
CA ALA A 342 19.08 -4.69 -16.82
C ALA A 342 19.79 -5.89 -16.18
N ASN A 343 19.67 -7.06 -16.80
CA ASN A 343 20.29 -8.29 -16.34
C ASN A 343 21.76 -8.44 -16.75
N LYS A 344 22.26 -7.72 -17.77
CA LYS A 344 23.70 -7.74 -18.14
C LYS A 344 24.60 -7.31 -16.98
N ARG A 345 24.11 -6.45 -16.10
CA ARG A 345 24.78 -6.05 -14.86
C ARG A 345 24.28 -6.87 -13.67
N LYS A 346 24.10 -8.20 -13.82
CA LYS A 346 23.64 -9.09 -12.74
C LYS A 346 24.60 -9.00 -11.56
N ARG A 347 24.19 -8.20 -10.58
CA ARG A 347 24.78 -8.15 -9.24
C ARG A 347 23.69 -8.62 -8.30
N ALA A 348 23.99 -9.66 -7.52
CA ALA A 348 23.12 -10.06 -6.44
C ALA A 348 22.96 -8.86 -5.50
N ILE A 349 21.71 -8.53 -5.17
CA ILE A 349 21.40 -7.54 -4.15
C ILE A 349 21.03 -8.36 -2.93
N ALA A 350 21.89 -8.35 -1.91
CA ALA A 350 21.66 -9.11 -0.69
C ALA A 350 20.27 -8.75 -0.13
N GLY A 351 19.48 -9.78 0.20
CA GLY A 351 18.12 -9.58 0.70
C GLY A 351 17.03 -9.43 -0.36
N LEU A 352 17.35 -9.44 -1.67
CA LEU A 352 16.40 -9.54 -2.78
C LEU A 352 16.60 -10.85 -3.56
N ASP A 353 15.51 -11.44 -4.04
CA ASP A 353 15.60 -12.54 -5.00
C ASP A 353 15.98 -12.07 -6.42
N ASP A 354 16.23 -13.03 -7.32
CA ASP A 354 16.67 -12.73 -8.69
C ASP A 354 15.62 -11.94 -9.50
N GLU A 355 14.31 -12.19 -9.30
CA GLU A 355 13.24 -11.46 -9.98
C GLU A 355 13.10 -10.04 -9.41
N GLU A 356 13.13 -9.89 -8.09
CA GLU A 356 13.12 -8.60 -7.40
C GLU A 356 14.28 -7.71 -7.83
N ALA A 357 15.50 -8.26 -7.81
CA ALA A 357 16.69 -7.52 -8.17
C ALA A 357 16.68 -7.13 -9.66
N LEU A 358 16.14 -7.99 -10.55
CA LEU A 358 15.99 -7.69 -11.97
C LEU A 358 15.00 -6.55 -12.20
N VAL A 359 13.81 -6.62 -11.60
CA VAL A 359 12.77 -5.60 -11.76
C VAL A 359 13.23 -4.26 -11.16
N LEU A 360 13.95 -4.28 -10.03
CA LEU A 360 14.53 -3.07 -9.44
C LEU A 360 15.52 -2.42 -10.41
N ARG A 361 16.47 -3.19 -10.96
CA ARG A 361 17.43 -2.66 -11.96
C ARG A 361 16.72 -2.11 -13.19
N TRP A 362 15.69 -2.80 -13.67
CA TRP A 362 14.92 -2.38 -14.84
C TRP A 362 14.15 -1.08 -14.59
N LEU A 363 13.50 -0.91 -13.43
CA LEU A 363 12.83 0.34 -13.08
C LEU A 363 13.82 1.50 -13.02
N LYS A 364 14.97 1.32 -12.37
CA LYS A 364 16.03 2.35 -12.29
C LYS A 364 16.56 2.79 -13.66
N LEU A 365 16.62 1.87 -14.63
CA LEU A 365 17.14 2.17 -15.98
C LEU A 365 16.32 3.16 -16.79
N GLY A 366 15.10 3.50 -16.38
CA GLY A 366 14.31 4.53 -17.09
C GLY A 366 13.69 5.55 -16.15
N GLU A 367 14.21 5.63 -14.93
CA GLU A 367 14.29 6.90 -14.20
C GLU A 367 15.56 7.69 -14.62
N SER A 368 16.51 7.03 -15.29
CA SER A 368 17.69 7.61 -15.92
C SER A 368 17.38 8.01 -17.36
#